data_AF-A0A2E5ZB20-F1
#
_entry.id   AF-A0A2E5ZB20-F1
#
_cell.length_a   1.000
_cell.length_b   1.000
_cell.length_c   1.000
_cell.angle_alpha   90.00
_cell.angle_beta   90.00
_cell.angle_gamma   90.00
#
_symmetry.space_group_name_H-M   'P 1'
#
loop_
_entity.id
_entity.type
_entity.pdbx_description
1 polymer ?
#
loop_
_entity_poly.entity_id
_entity_poly.type
_entity_poly.pdbx_seq_one_letter_code
_entity_poly.pdbx_strand_id
1 'polypeptide(L)'
;MTELWHLMECQCGVHFGIRKGSNGSCIRCGSTKSRIISEFHTSSELADAVALANMPSEIAKDIHSKILRKEVVSSSNSQYESSTSKSLKAMNDATNEDGILEAAVLQTILDEREISDSSAEYLIGQAELEGIIVRISTNSWSWL
;
A
#
# COMPACT_ATOMS: atom_id res chain seq x y z
N MET A 1 33.68 -0.32 -12.13
CA MET A 1 33.34 0.48 -13.32
C MET A 1 31.86 0.80 -13.21
N THR A 2 31.47 2.04 -12.96
CA THR A 2 30.05 2.44 -12.85
C THR A 2 29.42 2.41 -14.23
N GLU A 3 28.45 1.53 -14.44
CA GLU A 3 27.74 1.41 -15.71
C GLU A 3 26.79 2.61 -15.85
N LEU A 4 27.19 3.60 -16.64
CA LEU A 4 26.36 4.76 -16.96
C LEU A 4 25.38 4.43 -18.08
N TRP A 5 24.17 4.97 -17.97
CA TRP A 5 23.06 4.76 -18.89
C TRP A 5 22.59 6.09 -19.47
N HIS A 6 22.15 6.10 -20.73
CA HIS A 6 21.64 7.28 -21.43
C HIS A 6 20.20 7.07 -21.86
N LEU A 7 19.35 8.06 -21.57
CA LEU A 7 18.04 8.17 -22.17
C LEU A 7 18.17 8.90 -23.51
N MET A 8 17.66 8.27 -24.56
CA MET A 8 17.71 8.77 -25.92
C MET A 8 16.32 9.13 -26.40
N GLU A 9 16.18 10.23 -27.13
CA GLU A 9 14.96 10.54 -27.88
C GLU A 9 15.22 10.37 -29.37
N CYS A 10 14.41 9.55 -30.03
CA CYS A 10 14.47 9.37 -31.47
C CYS A 10 13.72 10.49 -32.19
N GLN A 11 14.10 10.76 -33.44
CA GLN A 11 13.34 11.63 -34.35
C GLN A 11 11.85 11.23 -34.54
N CYS A 12 11.47 9.99 -34.20
CA CYS A 12 10.08 9.52 -34.26
C CYS A 12 9.27 9.81 -32.96
N GLY A 13 9.87 10.51 -32.00
CA GLY A 13 9.28 10.90 -30.72
C GLY A 13 9.27 9.81 -29.65
N VAL A 14 9.86 8.63 -29.90
CA VAL A 14 9.99 7.57 -28.89
C VAL A 14 11.31 7.70 -28.13
N HIS A 15 11.21 7.49 -26.83
CA HIS A 15 12.34 7.46 -25.92
C HIS A 15 12.83 6.03 -25.69
N PHE A 16 14.13 5.83 -25.59
CA PHE A 16 14.72 4.50 -25.32
C PHE A 16 16.05 4.63 -24.57
N GLY A 17 16.42 3.59 -23.83
CA GLY A 17 17.67 3.56 -23.06
C GLY A 17 18.80 2.89 -23.82
N ILE A 18 20.02 3.42 -23.66
CA ILE A 18 21.27 2.78 -24.11
C ILE A 18 22.31 2.81 -23.00
N ARG A 19 23.25 1.87 -23.02
CA ARG A 19 24.43 1.92 -22.14
C ARG A 19 25.43 2.93 -22.71
N LYS A 20 26.10 3.70 -21.86
CA LYS A 20 27.14 4.65 -22.28
C LYS A 20 28.24 3.92 -23.06
N GLY A 21 28.51 4.36 -24.28
CA GLY A 21 29.46 3.74 -25.20
C GLY A 21 28.91 2.60 -26.07
N SER A 22 27.61 2.30 -25.98
CA SER A 22 26.94 1.37 -26.89
C SER A 22 26.20 2.10 -28.02
N ASN A 23 26.13 1.48 -29.19
CA ASN A 23 25.33 1.97 -30.29
C ASN A 23 23.92 1.39 -30.18
N GLY A 24 22.91 2.24 -30.12
CA GLY A 24 21.50 1.84 -30.08
C GLY A 24 20.74 2.33 -31.31
N SER A 25 19.68 1.59 -31.67
CA SER A 25 18.70 2.02 -32.65
C SER A 25 17.32 2.10 -31.98
N CYS A 26 16.45 2.94 -32.51
CA CYS A 26 15.10 3.09 -31.97
C CYS A 26 14.31 1.79 -32.12
N ILE A 27 13.76 1.29 -31.01
CA ILE A 27 12.91 0.09 -30.98
C ILE A 27 11.63 0.21 -31.82
N ARG A 28 11.20 1.43 -32.16
CA ARG A 28 9.96 1.69 -32.90
C ARG A 28 10.18 1.81 -34.41
N CYS A 29 11.22 2.53 -34.83
CA CYS A 29 11.43 2.88 -36.24
C CYS A 29 12.79 2.44 -36.80
N GLY A 30 13.66 1.84 -35.99
CA GLY A 30 15.00 1.37 -36.38
C GLY A 30 16.01 2.48 -36.67
N SER A 31 15.64 3.76 -36.54
CA SER A 31 16.54 4.87 -36.80
C SER A 31 17.66 4.95 -35.75
N THR A 32 18.87 5.26 -36.20
CA THR A 32 20.03 5.60 -35.34
C THR A 32 20.10 7.10 -35.04
N LYS A 33 19.21 7.90 -35.63
CA LYS A 33 19.11 9.34 -35.36
C LYS A 33 18.36 9.55 -34.05
N SER A 34 19.12 9.72 -32.98
CA SER A 34 18.62 10.03 -31.64
C SER A 34 19.53 11.03 -30.92
N ARG A 35 18.96 11.74 -29.94
CA ARG A 35 19.69 12.67 -29.06
C ARG A 35 19.68 12.18 -27.61
N ILE A 36 20.76 12.44 -26.88
CA ILE A 36 20.83 12.16 -25.44
C ILE A 36 20.00 13.22 -24.69
N ILE A 37 19.12 12.76 -23.79
CA ILE A 37 18.26 13.60 -22.95
C ILE A 37 18.81 13.68 -21.53
N SER A 38 19.20 12.55 -20.95
CA SER A 38 19.71 12.47 -19.57
C SER A 38 20.61 11.26 -19.36
N GLU A 39 21.43 11.31 -18.29
CA GLU A 39 22.29 10.21 -17.86
C GLU A 39 21.80 9.63 -16.51
N PHE A 40 21.91 8.31 -16.34
CA PHE A 40 21.51 7.58 -15.14
C PHE A 40 22.62 6.62 -14.69
N HIS A 41 22.64 6.30 -13.40
CA HIS A 41 23.68 5.45 -12.81
C HIS A 41 23.23 4.00 -12.63
N THR A 42 21.93 3.74 -12.74
CA THR A 42 21.34 2.40 -12.63
C THR A 42 20.39 2.12 -13.78
N SER A 43 20.25 0.84 -14.14
CA SER A 43 19.30 0.41 -15.16
C SER A 43 17.85 0.62 -14.74
N SER A 44 17.56 0.58 -13.44
CA SER A 44 16.21 0.81 -12.90
C SER A 44 15.76 2.25 -13.11
N GLU A 45 16.60 3.24 -12.76
CA GLU A 45 16.29 4.66 -12.97
C GLU A 45 16.05 4.97 -14.46
N LEU A 46 16.85 4.37 -15.35
CA LEU A 46 16.66 4.50 -16.79
C LEU A 46 15.32 3.90 -17.23
N ALA A 47 14.96 2.72 -16.74
CA ALA A 47 13.70 2.06 -17.09
C ALA A 47 12.50 2.91 -16.69
N ASP A 48 12.51 3.49 -15.49
CA ASP A 48 11.46 4.39 -15.01
C ASP A 48 11.36 5.65 -15.88
N ALA A 49 12.51 6.25 -16.22
CA ALA A 49 12.55 7.43 -17.08
C ALA A 49 12.05 7.14 -18.50
N VAL A 50 12.39 6.00 -19.09
CA VAL A 50 11.88 5.56 -20.40
C VAL A 50 10.36 5.34 -20.34
N ALA A 51 9.85 4.72 -19.28
CA ALA A 51 8.43 4.48 -19.11
C ALA A 51 7.64 5.79 -19.00
N LEU A 52 8.12 6.72 -18.17
CA LEU A 52 7.51 8.05 -18.00
C LEU A 52 7.53 8.87 -19.30
N ALA A 53 8.66 8.89 -20.00
CA ALA A 53 8.81 9.67 -21.25
C ALA A 53 7.97 9.13 -22.42
N ASN A 54 7.56 7.86 -22.38
CA ASN A 54 6.71 7.25 -23.40
C ASN A 54 5.24 7.11 -22.97
N MET A 55 4.87 7.57 -21.78
CA MET A 55 3.51 7.42 -21.28
C MET A 55 2.55 8.41 -21.98
N PRO A 56 1.38 7.95 -22.47
CA PRO A 56 0.35 8.84 -22.97
C PRO A 56 -0.12 9.82 -21.89
N SER A 57 -0.30 11.09 -22.24
CA SER A 57 -0.69 12.15 -21.30
C SER A 57 -2.07 11.92 -20.65
N GLU A 58 -2.92 11.13 -21.30
CA GLU A 58 -4.23 10.69 -20.79
C GLU A 58 -4.07 9.70 -19.62
N ILE A 59 -3.11 8.77 -19.71
CA ILE A 59 -2.83 7.77 -18.66
C ILE A 59 -2.00 8.39 -17.53
N ALA A 60 -1.12 9.35 -17.84
CA ALA A 60 -0.28 10.02 -16.86
C ALA A 60 -1.08 10.66 -15.71
N LYS A 61 -2.18 11.34 -16.06
CA LYS A 61 -3.07 11.99 -15.08
C LYS A 61 -3.81 10.97 -14.21
N ASP A 62 -4.30 9.89 -14.84
CA ASP A 62 -5.01 8.83 -14.13
C ASP A 62 -4.10 8.07 -13.17
N ILE A 63 -2.87 7.74 -13.58
CA ILE A 63 -1.89 7.08 -12.72
C ILE A 63 -1.50 8.00 -11.55
N HIS A 64 -1.20 9.28 -11.81
CA HIS A 64 -0.85 10.22 -10.75
C HIS A 64 -2.00 10.37 -9.73
N SER A 65 -3.24 10.45 -10.19
CA SER A 65 -4.41 10.51 -9.30
C SER A 65 -4.59 9.23 -8.46
N LYS A 66 -4.27 8.05 -9.03
CA LYS A 66 -4.37 6.75 -8.35
C LYS A 66 -3.23 6.51 -7.37
N ILE A 67 -2.01 6.96 -7.69
CA ILE A 67 -0.84 6.88 -6.78
C ILE A 67 -1.10 7.76 -5.55
N LEU A 68 -1.55 9.01 -5.73
CA LEU A 68 -1.91 9.90 -4.61
C LEU A 68 -3.00 9.29 -3.72
N ARG A 69 -4.02 8.66 -4.32
CA ARG A 69 -5.04 7.93 -3.54
C ARG A 69 -4.45 6.73 -2.80
N LYS A 70 -3.52 5.99 -3.40
CA LYS A 70 -2.87 4.83 -2.78
C LYS A 70 -1.96 5.21 -1.63
N GLU A 71 -1.24 6.32 -1.69
CA GLU A 71 -0.39 6.81 -0.60
C GLU A 71 -1.24 7.20 0.62
N VAL A 72 -2.36 7.91 0.42
CA VAL A 72 -3.31 8.22 1.50
C VAL A 72 -3.91 6.95 2.13
N VAL A 73 -4.25 5.95 1.31
CA VAL A 73 -4.81 4.67 1.79
C VAL A 73 -3.75 3.82 2.52
N SER A 74 -2.49 3.91 2.14
CA SER A 74 -1.41 3.14 2.77
C SER A 74 -1.04 3.68 4.16
N SER A 75 -1.14 5.00 4.36
CA SER A 75 -0.97 5.63 5.67
C SER A 75 -2.14 5.38 6.63
N SER A 76 -3.37 5.27 6.10
CA SER A 76 -4.52 4.84 6.91
C SER A 76 -4.50 3.34 7.21
N ASN A 77 -4.01 2.50 6.30
CA ASN A 77 -3.95 1.05 6.51
C ASN A 77 -2.96 0.65 7.61
N SER A 78 -1.82 1.32 7.77
CA SER A 78 -0.87 0.99 8.83
C SER A 78 -1.36 1.39 10.22
N GLN A 79 -2.11 2.50 10.34
CA GLN A 79 -2.83 2.85 11.56
C GLN A 79 -4.01 1.90 11.82
N TYR A 80 -4.75 1.51 10.78
CA TYR A 80 -5.87 0.58 10.88
C TYR A 80 -5.42 -0.85 11.25
N GLU A 81 -4.38 -1.40 10.63
CA GLU A 81 -3.79 -2.69 11.03
C GLU A 81 -3.29 -2.67 12.49
N SER A 82 -2.69 -1.56 12.92
CA SER A 82 -2.28 -1.37 14.31
C SER A 82 -3.48 -1.30 15.26
N SER A 83 -4.57 -0.62 14.87
CA SER A 83 -5.78 -0.47 15.68
C SER A 83 -6.60 -1.77 15.76
N THR A 84 -6.77 -2.48 14.64
CA THR A 84 -7.45 -3.78 14.57
C THR A 84 -6.71 -4.85 15.37
N SER A 85 -5.38 -4.91 15.27
CA SER A 85 -4.58 -5.85 16.06
C SER A 85 -4.62 -5.53 17.57
N LYS A 86 -4.62 -4.26 17.97
CA LYS A 86 -4.82 -3.84 19.37
C LYS A 86 -6.21 -4.19 19.89
N SER A 87 -7.25 -3.97 19.08
CA SER A 87 -8.64 -4.26 19.43
C SER A 87 -8.87 -5.77 19.58
N LEU A 88 -8.37 -6.59 18.66
CA LEU A 88 -8.45 -8.05 18.75
C LEU A 88 -7.69 -8.59 19.97
N LYS A 89 -6.55 -7.99 20.31
CA LYS A 89 -5.81 -8.33 21.52
C LYS A 89 -6.59 -7.97 22.78
N ALA A 90 -7.21 -6.79 22.83
CA ALA A 90 -8.06 -6.38 23.95
C ALA A 90 -9.26 -7.33 24.14
N MET A 91 -9.89 -7.78 23.04
CA MET A 91 -10.97 -8.79 23.11
C MET A 91 -10.45 -10.14 23.63
N ASN A 92 -9.28 -10.61 23.20
CA ASN A 92 -8.68 -11.82 23.75
C ASN A 92 -8.38 -11.68 25.25
N ASP A 93 -7.84 -10.55 25.67
CA ASP A 93 -7.52 -10.31 27.08
C ASP A 93 -8.79 -10.16 27.96
N ALA A 94 -9.91 -9.77 27.36
CA ALA A 94 -11.23 -9.72 28.00
C ALA A 94 -11.94 -11.09 28.00
N THR A 95 -11.35 -12.11 27.39
CA THR A 95 -11.87 -13.47 27.37
C THR A 95 -11.32 -14.24 28.57
N ASN A 96 -12.21 -14.86 29.34
CA ASN A 96 -11.81 -15.67 30.49
C ASN A 96 -11.27 -17.06 30.06
N GLU A 97 -10.83 -17.85 31.04
CA GLU A 97 -10.26 -19.20 30.79
C GLU A 97 -11.27 -20.17 30.14
N ASP A 98 -12.57 -19.92 30.30
CA ASP A 98 -13.65 -20.69 29.68
C ASP A 98 -13.95 -20.26 28.23
N GLY A 99 -13.20 -19.30 27.68
CA GLY A 99 -13.40 -18.80 26.33
C GLY A 99 -14.59 -17.84 26.19
N ILE A 100 -15.06 -17.27 27.30
CA ILE A 100 -16.18 -16.34 27.34
C ILE A 100 -15.67 -14.90 27.42
N LEU A 101 -16.08 -14.11 26.43
CA LEU A 101 -15.86 -12.67 26.35
C LEU A 101 -17.00 -11.93 27.05
N GLU A 102 -16.67 -11.02 27.97
CA GLU A 102 -17.64 -10.16 28.65
C GLU A 102 -17.44 -8.68 28.30
N ALA A 103 -18.53 -8.00 27.93
CA ALA A 103 -18.47 -6.59 27.50
C ALA A 103 -17.92 -5.65 28.59
N ALA A 104 -18.26 -5.88 29.85
CA ALA A 104 -17.81 -5.06 30.97
C ALA A 104 -16.28 -5.15 31.19
N VAL A 105 -15.73 -6.36 31.02
CA VAL A 105 -14.28 -6.60 31.11
C VAL A 105 -13.57 -5.95 29.93
N LEU A 106 -14.12 -6.08 28.72
CA LEU A 106 -13.58 -5.43 27.53
C LEU A 106 -13.54 -3.91 27.70
N GLN A 107 -14.62 -3.28 28.17
CA GLN A 107 -14.65 -1.83 28.40
C GLN A 107 -13.58 -1.39 29.41
N THR A 108 -13.41 -2.15 30.51
CA THR A 108 -12.36 -1.88 31.50
C THR A 108 -10.95 -1.94 30.87
N ILE A 109 -10.68 -2.95 30.04
CA ILE A 109 -9.39 -3.10 29.36
C ILE A 109 -9.14 -2.00 28.33
N LEU A 110 -10.19 -1.53 27.62
CA LEU A 110 -10.08 -0.41 26.69
C LEU A 110 -9.76 0.89 27.43
N ASP A 111 -10.42 1.14 28.55
CA ASP A 111 -10.21 2.31 29.40
C ASP A 111 -8.78 2.31 30.00
N GLU A 112 -8.32 1.16 30.52
CA GLU A 112 -6.96 0.99 31.06
C GLU A 112 -5.85 1.21 30.02
N ARG A 113 -6.12 0.89 28.76
CA ARG A 113 -5.15 0.98 27.66
C ARG A 113 -5.25 2.29 26.87
N GLU A 114 -6.11 3.21 27.28
CA GLU A 114 -6.43 4.45 26.59
C GLU A 114 -6.81 4.23 25.10
N ILE A 115 -7.39 3.06 24.78
CA ILE A 115 -7.83 2.72 23.43
C ILE A 115 -9.18 3.39 23.21
N SER A 116 -9.12 4.67 22.82
CA SER A 116 -10.28 5.55 22.64
C SER A 116 -10.84 5.56 21.21
N ASP A 117 -10.25 4.77 20.31
CA ASP A 117 -10.64 4.72 18.90
C ASP A 117 -12.00 4.04 18.67
N SER A 118 -12.52 3.26 19.63
CA SER A 118 -13.79 2.51 19.52
C SER A 118 -14.33 2.06 20.87
N SER A 119 -15.66 2.00 21.05
CA SER A 119 -16.28 1.47 22.28
C SER A 119 -16.33 -0.05 22.29
N ALA A 120 -16.46 -0.68 23.47
CA ALA A 120 -16.59 -2.12 23.59
C ALA A 120 -17.78 -2.68 22.79
N GLU A 121 -18.92 -1.98 22.82
CA GLU A 121 -20.12 -2.38 22.07
C GLU A 121 -19.91 -2.33 20.57
N TYR A 122 -19.16 -1.34 20.08
CA TYR A 122 -18.84 -1.24 18.66
C TYR A 122 -17.95 -2.39 18.21
N LEU A 123 -16.89 -2.70 18.98
CA LEU A 123 -15.97 -3.81 18.66
C LEU A 123 -16.67 -5.16 18.69
N ILE A 124 -17.49 -5.41 19.72
CA ILE A 124 -18.29 -6.64 19.83
C ILE A 124 -19.29 -6.73 18.68
N GLY A 125 -19.97 -5.63 18.35
CA GLY A 125 -20.94 -5.59 17.25
C GLY A 125 -20.29 -5.89 15.89
N GLN A 126 -19.09 -5.37 15.64
CA GLN A 126 -18.33 -5.70 14.43
C GLN A 126 -17.91 -7.17 14.42
N ALA A 127 -17.36 -7.68 15.51
CA ALA A 127 -16.92 -9.07 15.62
C ALA A 127 -18.08 -10.08 15.49
N GLU A 128 -19.27 -9.74 16.01
CA GLU A 128 -20.50 -10.53 15.86
C GLU A 128 -20.99 -10.52 14.40
N LEU A 129 -20.91 -9.36 13.72
CA LEU A 129 -21.30 -9.22 12.30
C LEU A 129 -20.34 -9.93 11.35
N GLU A 130 -19.04 -9.91 11.64
CA GLU A 130 -18.00 -10.60 10.85
C GLU A 130 -17.96 -12.11 11.13
N GLY A 131 -18.72 -12.61 12.11
CA GLY A 131 -18.76 -14.04 12.45
C GLY A 131 -17.49 -14.52 13.15
N ILE A 132 -16.85 -13.65 13.94
CA ILE A 132 -15.68 -14.00 14.77
C ILE A 132 -16.14 -14.51 16.15
N ILE A 133 -17.21 -13.92 16.67
CA ILE A 133 -17.81 -14.29 17.95
C ILE A 133 -19.31 -14.50 17.79
N VAL A 134 -19.90 -15.27 18.70
CA VAL A 134 -21.34 -15.49 18.79
C VAL A 134 -21.84 -15.15 20.18
N ARG A 135 -22.99 -14.49 20.25
CA ARG A 135 -23.63 -14.15 21.53
C ARG A 135 -24.20 -15.40 22.18
N ILE A 136 -23.78 -15.68 23.41
CA ILE A 136 -24.29 -16.78 24.23
C ILE A 136 -25.24 -16.30 25.33
N SER A 137 -25.11 -15.04 25.78
CA SER A 137 -25.96 -14.43 26.80
C SER A 137 -26.10 -12.91 26.56
N THR A 138 -26.91 -12.21 27.38
CA THR A 138 -27.16 -10.76 27.26
C THR A 138 -25.88 -9.92 27.23
N ASN A 139 -24.80 -10.36 27.89
CA ASN A 139 -23.51 -9.66 27.97
C ASN A 139 -22.31 -10.61 27.83
N SER A 140 -22.49 -11.75 27.17
CA SER A 140 -21.44 -12.76 27.01
C SER A 140 -21.40 -13.29 25.59
N TRP A 141 -20.19 -13.42 25.06
CA TRP A 141 -19.91 -13.95 23.73
C TRP A 141 -18.89 -15.08 23.82
N SER A 142 -18.91 -15.98 22.84
CA SER A 142 -17.90 -17.02 22.66
C SER A 142 -17.30 -16.91 21.28
N TRP A 143 -16.03 -17.28 21.15
CA TRP A 143 -15.33 -17.33 19.88
C TRP A 143 -15.85 -18.51 19.03
N LEU A 144 -15.92 -18.30 17.71
CA LEU A 144 -16.32 -19.33 16.74
C LEU A 144 -15.14 -20.19 16.27
#